data_AF-A0A063BNF0-F1
#
_entry.id   AF-A0A063BNF0-F1
#
_cell.length_a   1.000
_cell.length_b   1.000
_cell.length_c   1.000
_cell.angle_alpha   90.00
_cell.angle_beta   90.00
_cell.angle_gamma   90.00
#
_symmetry.space_group_name_H-M   'P 1'
#
loop_
_entity.id
_entity.type
_entity.pdbx_description
1 polymer ?
#
loop_
_entity_poly.entity_id
_entity_poly.type
_entity_poly.pdbx_seq_one_letter_code
_entity_poly.pdbx_strand_id
1 'polypeptide(L)'
;PGQGDGGKLSQIALHDMYVHALKYGVPMMKGDEILDSAQMRADFALSPGTIEAFNGWLKTAGPIGRMEDAIGHGMADMLAWRALRAQPGTQDYVTHQAFFLQAEEHRMTPYKVEKGLDEAKKTDPQLRALHAKLAQLQQQKSTATASQQYPANMPRIMELDAQIAATETEITRRTEALCGEVAHPKAGPDAEDAAPARPGESVWDVTTNEQTDLREGAEEMRLLLGYLHPDERETKWKVTAAVRVNDAPRNAYPAPATTTTTLSVAREQPGSDSPTVTLAESGVLLASVWSTVCRNYSPSHDIVAAPARGVVHFLKKHASTEAANRLQKAVVTLLDDYVHDSRIWFRVPWFHEYVPGGYGWPRVIFEGGKKRIAYLGMA
;
A
#
# COMPACT_ATOMS: atom_id res chain seq x y z
N PRO A 1 1.21 9.15 17.19
CA PRO A 1 0.23 8.08 17.55
C PRO A 1 -0.41 8.29 18.95
N GLY A 2 -1.70 7.99 19.12
CA GLY A 2 -2.37 7.99 20.44
C GLY A 2 -3.18 9.23 20.84
N GLN A 3 -3.33 10.24 19.97
CA GLN A 3 -4.12 11.46 20.24
C GLN A 3 -5.58 11.39 19.73
N GLY A 4 -6.06 10.19 19.36
CA GLY A 4 -7.35 10.03 18.69
C GLY A 4 -7.41 10.76 17.34
N ASP A 5 -8.62 11.00 16.83
CA ASP A 5 -8.83 11.62 15.52
C ASP A 5 -8.26 13.04 15.41
N GLY A 6 -8.20 13.78 16.51
CA GLY A 6 -7.62 15.12 16.53
C GLY A 6 -6.12 15.17 16.34
N GLY A 7 -5.42 14.04 16.44
CA GLY A 7 -4.00 13.90 16.11
C GLY A 7 -3.73 13.74 14.61
N LYS A 8 -4.74 13.48 13.78
CA LYS A 8 -4.55 13.18 12.34
C LYS A 8 -4.19 14.43 11.55
N LEU A 9 -3.18 14.35 10.68
CA LEU A 9 -2.76 15.48 9.84
C LEU A 9 -3.88 15.97 8.89
N SER A 10 -4.78 15.07 8.47
CA SER A 10 -5.95 15.39 7.64
C SER A 10 -6.91 16.39 8.31
N GLN A 11 -6.88 16.52 9.63
CA GLN A 11 -7.69 17.51 10.35
C GLN A 11 -7.31 18.94 9.94
N ILE A 12 -6.05 19.22 9.61
CA ILE A 12 -5.63 20.54 9.13
C ILE A 12 -6.39 20.91 7.85
N ALA A 13 -6.39 20.01 6.87
CA ALA A 13 -7.07 20.24 5.59
C ALA A 13 -8.61 20.27 5.75
N LEU A 14 -9.16 19.44 6.63
CA LEU A 14 -10.59 19.45 6.95
C LEU A 14 -11.02 20.83 7.47
N HIS A 15 -10.30 21.35 8.48
CA HIS A 15 -10.60 22.64 9.08
C HIS A 15 -10.42 23.80 8.08
N ASP A 16 -9.35 23.77 7.27
CA ASP A 16 -9.10 24.79 6.25
C ASP A 16 -10.23 24.82 5.20
N MET A 17 -10.63 23.65 4.68
CA MET A 17 -11.76 23.52 3.76
C MET A 17 -13.06 24.02 4.39
N TYR A 18 -13.33 23.69 5.65
CA TYR A 18 -14.55 24.11 6.36
C TYR A 18 -14.63 25.63 6.48
N VAL A 19 -13.52 26.27 6.87
CA VAL A 19 -13.40 27.73 6.95
C VAL A 19 -13.63 28.36 5.59
N HIS A 20 -13.05 27.79 4.52
CA HIS A 20 -13.26 28.28 3.17
C HIS A 20 -14.71 28.12 2.71
N ALA A 21 -15.35 26.97 2.94
CA ALA A 21 -16.75 26.73 2.57
C ALA A 21 -17.70 27.73 3.25
N LEU A 22 -17.50 27.98 4.54
CA LEU A 22 -18.26 29.00 5.29
C LEU A 22 -18.07 30.40 4.70
N LYS A 23 -16.84 30.78 4.35
CA LYS A 23 -16.54 32.09 3.72
C LYS A 23 -17.25 32.28 2.38
N TYR A 24 -17.48 31.19 1.64
CA TYR A 24 -18.20 31.22 0.36
C TYR A 24 -19.72 31.03 0.50
N GLY A 25 -20.25 31.00 1.73
CA GLY A 25 -21.69 30.93 1.98
C GLY A 25 -22.29 29.54 1.81
N VAL A 26 -21.47 28.49 1.81
CA VAL A 26 -21.98 27.11 1.88
C VAL A 26 -22.72 26.95 3.21
N PRO A 27 -23.96 26.40 3.21
CA PRO A 27 -24.76 26.26 4.43
C PRO A 27 -24.24 25.10 5.29
N MET A 28 -23.10 25.32 5.95
CA MET A 28 -22.49 24.41 6.90
C MET A 28 -22.89 24.78 8.33
N MET A 29 -22.83 23.82 9.25
CA MET A 29 -23.02 24.08 10.68
C MET A 29 -21.97 25.09 11.21
N LYS A 30 -22.32 25.87 12.21
CA LYS A 30 -21.38 26.81 12.84
C LYS A 30 -20.68 26.17 14.03
N GLY A 31 -19.59 26.80 14.49
CA GLY A 31 -18.78 26.28 15.59
C GLY A 31 -19.59 25.90 16.82
N ASP A 32 -20.52 26.75 17.26
CA ASP A 32 -21.35 26.47 18.44
C ASP A 32 -22.21 25.21 18.25
N GLU A 33 -22.82 25.04 17.08
CA GLU A 33 -23.63 23.86 16.73
C GLU A 33 -22.80 22.57 16.68
N ILE A 34 -21.58 22.65 16.15
CA ILE A 34 -20.62 21.53 16.12
C ILE A 34 -20.21 21.15 17.54
N LEU A 35 -19.93 22.14 18.38
CA LEU A 35 -19.49 21.93 19.75
C LEU A 35 -20.59 21.37 20.66
N ASP A 36 -21.86 21.66 20.38
CA ASP A 36 -23.00 21.13 21.15
C ASP A 36 -23.19 19.61 21.00
N SER A 37 -22.71 19.02 19.89
CA SER A 37 -22.71 17.58 19.68
C SER A 37 -21.41 16.93 20.13
N ALA A 38 -21.48 15.98 21.08
CA ALA A 38 -20.30 15.27 21.57
C ALA A 38 -19.56 14.51 20.45
N GLN A 39 -20.31 13.92 19.50
CA GLN A 39 -19.73 13.23 18.35
C GLN A 39 -19.01 14.21 17.42
N MET A 40 -19.69 15.29 17.00
CA MET A 40 -19.09 16.25 16.06
C MET A 40 -17.90 16.98 16.67
N ARG A 41 -17.94 17.25 17.98
CA ARG A 41 -16.80 17.79 18.72
C ARG A 41 -15.58 16.87 18.65
N ALA A 42 -15.77 15.55 18.70
CA ALA A 42 -14.69 14.60 18.53
C ALA A 42 -14.20 14.54 17.07
N ASP A 43 -15.11 14.56 16.10
CA ASP A 43 -14.78 14.50 14.67
C ASP A 43 -14.00 15.73 14.20
N PHE A 44 -14.31 16.92 14.75
CA PHE A 44 -13.63 18.21 14.52
C PHE A 44 -12.57 18.54 15.58
N ALA A 45 -12.15 17.56 16.38
CA ALA A 45 -11.03 17.77 17.28
C ALA A 45 -9.78 18.06 16.43
N LEU A 46 -9.00 19.06 16.83
CA LEU A 46 -7.70 19.35 16.24
C LEU A 46 -6.72 19.64 17.37
N SER A 47 -5.72 18.78 17.52
CA SER A 47 -4.80 18.88 18.64
C SER A 47 -3.81 20.05 18.46
N PRO A 48 -3.43 20.75 19.55
CA PRO A 48 -2.37 21.76 19.47
C PRO A 48 -1.04 21.20 18.95
N GLY A 49 -0.73 19.94 19.26
CA GLY A 49 0.48 19.26 18.77
C GLY A 49 0.48 19.09 17.25
N THR A 50 -0.66 18.71 16.66
CA THR A 50 -0.82 18.60 15.20
C THR A 50 -0.64 19.96 14.52
N ILE A 51 -1.22 21.02 15.10
CA ILE A 51 -1.05 22.40 14.61
C ILE A 51 0.42 22.82 14.68
N GLU A 52 1.10 22.56 15.80
CA GLU A 52 2.51 22.91 15.99
C GLU A 52 3.41 22.16 15.02
N ALA A 53 3.22 20.85 14.86
CA ALA A 53 4.00 20.02 13.94
C ALA A 53 3.82 20.47 12.48
N PHE A 54 2.56 20.68 12.04
CA PHE A 54 2.28 21.14 10.69
C PHE A 54 2.87 22.53 10.43
N ASN A 55 2.69 23.50 11.33
CA ASN A 55 3.25 24.83 11.17
C ASN A 55 4.78 24.83 11.26
N GLY A 56 5.37 23.91 12.03
CA GLY A 56 6.81 23.69 12.09
C GLY A 56 7.36 23.25 10.74
N TRP A 57 6.72 22.27 10.10
CA TRP A 57 7.06 21.84 8.75
C TRP A 57 6.79 22.94 7.71
N LEU A 58 5.66 23.64 7.77
CA LEU A 58 5.33 24.69 6.80
C LEU A 58 6.40 25.80 6.75
N LYS A 59 7.06 26.09 7.88
CA LYS A 59 8.18 27.05 7.95
C LYS A 59 9.43 26.59 7.21
N THR A 60 9.60 25.29 6.96
CA THR A 60 10.74 24.75 6.21
C THR A 60 10.56 24.90 4.70
N ALA A 61 9.31 25.05 4.24
CA ALA A 61 8.94 25.01 2.84
C ALA A 61 9.39 26.21 1.99
N GLY A 62 9.92 27.27 2.61
CA GLY A 62 10.34 28.48 1.90
C GLY A 62 9.18 29.16 1.13
N PRO A 63 9.45 30.20 0.33
CA PRO A 63 8.43 30.80 -0.50
C PRO A 63 8.08 29.87 -1.67
N ILE A 64 6.96 29.16 -1.56
CA ILE A 64 6.40 28.34 -2.63
C ILE A 64 5.51 29.21 -3.51
N GLY A 65 5.97 29.49 -4.73
CA GLY A 65 5.22 30.28 -5.71
C GLY A 65 4.45 29.43 -6.74
N ARG A 66 4.81 28.16 -6.91
CA ARG A 66 4.21 27.25 -7.90
C ARG A 66 3.97 25.87 -7.31
N MET A 67 3.02 25.14 -7.89
CA MET A 67 2.67 23.78 -7.44
C MET A 67 3.85 22.81 -7.56
N GLU A 68 4.65 22.93 -8.62
CA GLU A 68 5.82 22.08 -8.86
C GLU A 68 6.88 22.26 -7.78
N ASP A 69 7.02 23.48 -7.25
CA ASP A 69 7.96 23.78 -6.18
C ASP A 69 7.48 23.16 -4.86
N ALA A 70 6.17 23.15 -4.61
CA ALA A 70 5.55 22.48 -3.46
C ALA A 70 5.74 20.96 -3.51
N ILE A 71 5.44 20.36 -4.66
CA ILE A 71 5.60 18.93 -4.90
C ILE A 71 7.08 18.54 -4.77
N GLY A 72 7.98 19.31 -5.38
CA GLY A 72 9.42 19.10 -5.28
C GLY A 72 9.94 19.16 -3.85
N HIS A 73 9.47 20.12 -3.05
CA HIS A 73 9.83 20.25 -1.64
C HIS A 73 9.36 19.04 -0.81
N GLY A 74 8.07 18.68 -0.89
CA GLY A 74 7.53 17.54 -0.16
C GLY A 74 8.21 16.21 -0.53
N MET A 75 8.49 16.01 -1.83
CA MET A 75 9.23 14.83 -2.28
C MET A 75 10.67 14.80 -1.75
N ALA A 76 11.36 15.95 -1.75
CA ALA A 76 12.72 16.02 -1.23
C ALA A 76 12.79 15.63 0.25
N ASP A 77 11.89 16.18 1.07
CA ASP A 77 11.79 15.89 2.50
C ASP A 77 11.47 14.42 2.76
N MET A 78 10.47 13.88 2.06
CA MET A 78 10.08 12.47 2.17
C MET A 78 11.23 11.53 1.77
N LEU A 79 11.94 11.81 0.67
CA LEU A 79 13.05 10.96 0.21
C LEU A 79 14.23 10.96 1.19
N ALA A 80 14.55 12.13 1.72
CA ALA A 80 15.59 12.25 2.73
C ALA A 80 15.19 11.51 4.01
N TRP A 81 13.90 11.57 4.39
CA TRP A 81 13.40 10.91 5.60
C TRP A 81 13.37 9.39 5.43
N ARG A 82 12.94 8.88 4.27
CA ARG A 82 13.03 7.45 3.97
C ARG A 82 14.48 6.99 3.99
N ALA A 83 15.42 7.80 3.48
CA ALA A 83 16.84 7.48 3.55
C ALA A 83 17.35 7.46 5.01
N LEU A 84 16.89 8.38 5.86
CA LEU A 84 17.17 8.39 7.30
C LEU A 84 16.68 7.09 7.96
N ARG A 85 15.43 6.71 7.71
CA ARG A 85 14.76 5.53 8.31
C ARG A 85 15.18 4.20 7.71
N ALA A 86 15.95 4.21 6.63
CA ALA A 86 16.49 3.03 5.96
C ALA A 86 17.97 2.74 6.30
N GLN A 87 18.53 3.33 7.36
CA GLN A 87 19.93 3.12 7.77
C GLN A 87 20.07 1.90 8.71
N PRO A 88 20.35 0.68 8.21
CA PRO A 88 20.36 -0.51 9.04
C PRO A 88 21.48 -0.47 10.10
N GLY A 89 21.21 -1.00 11.29
CA GLY A 89 22.18 -1.07 12.38
C GLY A 89 22.48 0.27 13.08
N THR A 90 21.69 1.31 12.81
CA THR A 90 21.77 2.62 13.46
C THR A 90 20.51 2.90 14.28
N GLN A 91 20.57 3.85 15.22
CA GLN A 91 19.38 4.29 15.98
C GLN A 91 18.35 5.02 15.11
N ASP A 92 18.72 5.43 13.90
CA ASP A 92 17.79 6.07 12.96
C ASP A 92 16.95 5.07 12.17
N TYR A 93 17.30 3.78 12.20
CA TYR A 93 16.55 2.75 11.49
C TYR A 93 15.09 2.67 11.97
N VAL A 94 14.19 2.37 11.05
CA VAL A 94 12.74 2.38 11.29
C VAL A 94 12.33 1.56 12.54
N THR A 95 12.97 0.41 12.77
CA THR A 95 12.60 -0.50 13.88
C THR A 95 12.97 0.02 15.27
N HIS A 96 13.78 1.08 15.35
CA HIS A 96 14.12 1.76 16.60
C HIS A 96 13.26 2.99 16.89
N GLN A 97 12.38 3.37 15.95
CA GLN A 97 11.56 4.57 16.11
C GLN A 97 10.34 4.33 16.97
N ALA A 98 9.93 5.35 17.73
CA ALA A 98 8.77 5.27 18.60
C ALA A 98 7.48 4.92 17.84
N PHE A 99 7.29 5.49 16.64
CA PHE A 99 6.12 5.18 15.82
C PHE A 99 6.07 3.72 15.37
N PHE A 100 7.22 3.12 15.06
CA PHE A 100 7.29 1.72 14.70
C PHE A 100 6.91 0.82 15.88
N LEU A 101 7.43 1.13 17.07
CA LEU A 101 7.16 0.37 18.29
C LEU A 101 5.70 0.47 18.74
N GLN A 102 5.01 1.56 18.36
CA GLN A 102 3.60 1.80 18.65
C GLN A 102 2.67 1.29 17.54
N ALA A 103 3.21 0.95 16.37
CA ALA A 103 2.44 0.49 15.22
C ALA A 103 1.82 -0.89 15.51
N GLU A 104 0.59 -1.08 15.06
CA GLU A 104 -0.18 -2.30 15.30
C GLU A 104 0.26 -3.42 14.36
N GLU A 105 0.36 -4.64 14.90
CA GLU A 105 0.79 -5.81 14.14
C GLU A 105 -0.02 -7.02 14.56
N HIS A 106 -0.83 -7.53 13.64
CA HIS A 106 -1.52 -8.80 13.79
C HIS A 106 -0.62 -9.95 13.36
N ARG A 107 -0.87 -11.13 13.94
CA ARG A 107 -0.11 -12.34 13.58
C ARG A 107 -0.42 -12.84 12.18
N MET A 108 -1.63 -12.58 11.70
CA MET A 108 -2.09 -12.98 10.37
C MET A 108 -1.91 -11.81 9.42
N THR A 109 -0.92 -11.91 8.53
CA THR A 109 -0.80 -10.98 7.41
C THR A 109 -1.98 -11.17 6.45
N PRO A 110 -2.36 -10.16 5.66
CA PRO A 110 -3.44 -10.29 4.68
C PRO A 110 -3.29 -11.50 3.75
N TYR A 111 -2.06 -11.84 3.36
CA TYR A 111 -1.77 -13.05 2.58
C TYR A 111 -2.06 -14.34 3.35
N LYS A 112 -1.65 -14.42 4.62
CA LYS A 112 -1.95 -15.57 5.47
C LYS A 112 -3.46 -15.71 5.69
N VAL A 113 -4.18 -14.59 5.80
CA VAL A 113 -5.65 -14.58 5.86
C VAL A 113 -6.25 -15.08 4.56
N GLU A 114 -5.79 -14.59 3.41
CA GLU A 114 -6.27 -15.04 2.09
C GLU A 114 -6.13 -16.56 1.94
N LYS A 115 -4.94 -17.10 2.22
CA LYS A 115 -4.69 -18.54 2.20
C LYS A 115 -5.57 -19.30 3.19
N GLY A 116 -5.65 -18.81 4.43
CA GLY A 116 -6.46 -19.45 5.46
C GLY A 116 -7.94 -19.45 5.11
N LEU A 117 -8.44 -18.36 4.52
CA LEU A 117 -9.82 -18.20 4.08
C LEU A 117 -10.15 -19.15 2.93
N ASP A 118 -9.25 -19.31 1.97
CA ASP A 118 -9.44 -20.25 0.86
C ASP A 118 -9.52 -21.70 1.35
N GLU A 119 -8.72 -22.09 2.34
CA GLU A 119 -8.82 -23.41 2.96
C GLU A 119 -10.09 -23.56 3.83
N ALA A 120 -10.46 -22.52 4.59
CA ALA A 120 -11.65 -22.52 5.42
C ALA A 120 -12.92 -22.68 4.57
N LYS A 121 -13.04 -21.93 3.47
CA LYS A 121 -14.18 -22.01 2.52
C LYS A 121 -14.42 -23.44 2.00
N LYS A 122 -13.36 -24.22 1.76
CA LYS A 122 -13.47 -25.60 1.25
C LYS A 122 -14.11 -26.56 2.25
N THR A 123 -13.87 -26.30 3.54
CA THR A 123 -14.28 -27.18 4.64
C THR A 123 -15.51 -26.69 5.39
N ASP A 124 -15.95 -25.44 5.17
CA ASP A 124 -17.10 -24.85 5.85
C ASP A 124 -18.44 -25.52 5.46
N PRO A 125 -19.17 -26.10 6.43
CA PRO A 125 -20.43 -26.81 6.15
C PRO A 125 -21.57 -25.86 5.77
N GLN A 126 -21.59 -24.63 6.29
CA GLN A 126 -22.65 -23.65 6.02
C GLN A 126 -22.54 -23.14 4.57
N LEU A 127 -21.35 -22.75 4.12
CA LEU A 127 -21.09 -22.39 2.73
C LEU A 127 -21.42 -23.55 1.80
N ARG A 128 -21.02 -24.78 2.13
CA ARG A 128 -21.36 -25.96 1.30
C ARG A 128 -22.88 -26.11 1.13
N ALA A 129 -23.65 -25.95 2.20
CA ALA A 129 -25.11 -26.00 2.15
C ALA A 129 -25.71 -24.85 1.33
N LEU A 130 -25.19 -23.63 1.49
CA LEU A 130 -25.62 -22.45 0.75
C LEU A 130 -25.32 -22.55 -0.75
N HIS A 131 -24.14 -23.02 -1.14
CA HIS A 131 -23.78 -23.28 -2.53
C HIS A 131 -24.67 -24.35 -3.16
N ALA A 132 -24.98 -25.42 -2.43
CA ALA A 132 -25.92 -26.44 -2.90
C ALA A 132 -27.33 -25.87 -3.12
N LYS A 133 -27.81 -25.04 -2.18
CA LYS A 133 -29.10 -24.33 -2.30
C LYS A 133 -29.11 -23.38 -3.50
N LEU A 134 -28.04 -22.61 -3.71
CA LEU A 134 -27.91 -21.69 -4.84
C LEU A 134 -27.98 -22.45 -6.17
N ALA A 135 -27.22 -23.54 -6.31
CA ALA A 135 -27.24 -24.39 -7.50
C ALA A 135 -28.66 -24.96 -7.78
N GLN A 136 -29.37 -25.40 -6.74
CA GLN A 136 -30.74 -25.88 -6.86
C GLN A 136 -31.69 -24.77 -7.33
N LEU A 137 -31.60 -23.56 -6.77
CA LEU A 137 -32.43 -22.42 -7.17
C LEU A 137 -32.16 -21.99 -8.62
N GLN A 138 -30.89 -21.98 -9.05
CA GLN A 138 -30.51 -21.70 -10.43
C GLN A 138 -31.09 -22.74 -11.40
N GLN A 139 -31.06 -24.03 -11.03
CA GLN A 139 -31.68 -25.09 -11.82
C GLN A 139 -33.21 -24.93 -11.90
N GLN A 140 -33.86 -24.59 -10.78
CA GLN A 140 -35.30 -24.32 -10.77
C GLN A 140 -35.67 -23.12 -11.66
N LYS A 141 -34.85 -22.06 -11.64
CA LYS A 141 -35.06 -20.87 -12.49
C LYS A 141 -34.94 -21.22 -13.97
N SER A 142 -33.94 -22.01 -14.34
CA SER A 142 -33.77 -22.50 -15.72
C SER A 142 -34.99 -23.31 -16.17
N THR A 143 -35.45 -24.26 -15.34
CA THR A 143 -36.65 -25.06 -15.63
C THR A 143 -37.91 -24.21 -15.73
N ALA A 144 -38.12 -23.24 -14.83
CA ALA A 144 -39.28 -22.35 -14.86
C ALA A 144 -39.30 -21.44 -16.10
N THR A 145 -38.12 -21.04 -16.58
CA THR A 145 -37.96 -20.26 -17.81
C THR A 145 -38.36 -21.08 -19.04
N ALA A 146 -38.04 -22.38 -19.04
CA ALA A 146 -38.32 -23.29 -20.16
C ALA A 146 -39.75 -23.88 -20.15
N SER A 147 -40.39 -24.01 -18.98
CA SER A 147 -41.65 -24.76 -18.83
C SER A 147 -42.92 -23.96 -19.14
N GLN A 148 -42.88 -22.63 -19.05
CA GLN A 148 -44.04 -21.77 -19.32
C GLN A 148 -43.63 -20.58 -20.19
N GLN A 149 -44.52 -20.18 -21.11
CA GLN A 149 -44.30 -19.00 -21.95
C GLN A 149 -44.49 -17.71 -21.15
N TYR A 150 -43.74 -16.69 -21.57
CA TYR A 150 -43.95 -15.33 -21.11
C TYR A 150 -45.38 -14.86 -21.44
N PRO A 151 -46.07 -14.14 -20.53
CA PRO A 151 -45.60 -13.64 -19.23
C PRO A 151 -45.89 -14.56 -18.03
N ALA A 152 -46.50 -15.74 -18.23
CA ALA A 152 -46.97 -16.60 -17.13
C ALA A 152 -45.85 -17.12 -16.21
N ASN A 153 -44.63 -17.27 -16.75
CA ASN A 153 -43.45 -17.67 -15.99
C ASN A 153 -42.86 -16.56 -15.09
N MET A 154 -43.20 -15.29 -15.33
CA MET A 154 -42.55 -14.14 -14.67
C MET A 154 -42.68 -14.12 -13.14
N PRO A 155 -43.86 -14.36 -12.53
CA PRO A 155 -43.97 -14.35 -11.07
C PRO A 155 -43.03 -15.35 -10.39
N ARG A 156 -42.92 -16.56 -10.95
CA ARG A 156 -42.02 -17.60 -10.41
C ARG A 156 -40.55 -17.26 -10.63
N ILE A 157 -40.20 -16.67 -11.78
CA ILE A 157 -38.83 -16.21 -12.04
C ILE A 157 -38.43 -15.12 -11.04
N MET A 158 -39.30 -14.12 -10.80
CA MET A 158 -39.03 -13.05 -9.83
C MET A 158 -38.87 -13.59 -8.40
N GLU A 159 -39.71 -14.54 -8.00
CA GLU A 159 -39.58 -15.21 -6.70
C GLU A 159 -38.24 -15.94 -6.56
N LEU A 160 -37.82 -16.67 -7.59
CA LEU A 160 -36.55 -17.38 -7.62
C LEU A 160 -35.36 -16.40 -7.62
N ASP A 161 -35.47 -15.27 -8.34
CA ASP A 161 -34.45 -14.22 -8.33
C ASP A 161 -34.26 -13.60 -6.95
N ALA A 162 -35.36 -13.33 -6.23
CA ALA A 162 -35.29 -12.85 -4.86
C ALA A 162 -34.62 -13.88 -3.93
N GLN A 163 -34.93 -15.18 -4.08
CA GLN A 163 -34.31 -16.24 -3.29
C GLN A 163 -32.83 -16.46 -3.63
N ILE A 164 -32.45 -16.33 -4.91
CA ILE A 164 -31.06 -16.38 -5.36
C ILE A 164 -30.29 -15.22 -4.73
N ALA A 165 -30.77 -13.98 -4.87
CA ALA A 165 -30.11 -12.80 -4.32
C ALA A 165 -29.97 -12.86 -2.79
N ALA A 166 -30.99 -13.36 -2.08
CA ALA A 166 -30.93 -13.58 -0.64
C ALA A 166 -29.88 -14.65 -0.26
N THR A 167 -29.77 -15.73 -1.04
CA THR A 167 -28.79 -16.79 -0.80
C THR A 167 -27.36 -16.31 -1.11
N GLU A 168 -27.16 -15.52 -2.16
CA GLU A 168 -25.86 -14.89 -2.48
C GLU A 168 -25.41 -13.92 -1.39
N THR A 169 -26.36 -13.17 -0.82
CA THR A 169 -26.10 -12.30 0.34
C THR A 169 -25.64 -13.13 1.54
N GLU A 170 -26.30 -14.25 1.84
CA GLU A 170 -25.92 -15.13 2.95
C GLU A 170 -24.54 -15.77 2.75
N ILE A 171 -24.20 -16.17 1.51
CA ILE A 171 -22.85 -16.65 1.16
C ILE A 171 -21.80 -15.57 1.42
N THR A 172 -22.11 -14.32 1.06
CA THR A 172 -21.24 -13.17 1.30
C THR A 172 -21.04 -12.96 2.81
N ARG A 173 -22.13 -12.94 3.59
CA ARG A 173 -22.09 -12.80 5.06
C ARG A 173 -21.30 -13.91 5.75
N ARG A 174 -21.47 -15.17 5.33
CA ARG A 174 -20.66 -16.27 5.89
C ARG A 174 -19.19 -16.13 5.51
N THR A 175 -18.89 -15.67 4.30
CA THR A 175 -17.51 -15.41 3.87
C THR A 175 -16.86 -14.29 4.67
N GLU A 176 -17.59 -13.20 4.94
CA GLU A 176 -17.16 -12.08 5.80
C GLU A 176 -16.85 -12.57 7.23
N ALA A 177 -17.71 -13.42 7.80
CA ALA A 177 -17.50 -14.01 9.12
C ALA A 177 -16.27 -14.92 9.16
N LEU A 178 -16.12 -15.83 8.18
CA LEU A 178 -14.94 -16.68 8.05
C LEU A 178 -13.65 -15.85 7.93
N CYS A 179 -13.70 -14.71 7.24
CA CYS A 179 -12.55 -13.83 7.11
C CYS A 179 -12.08 -13.31 8.48
N GLY A 180 -13.01 -12.86 9.33
CA GLY A 180 -12.71 -12.42 10.70
C GLY A 180 -12.19 -13.56 11.58
N GLU A 181 -12.82 -14.74 11.52
CA GLU A 181 -12.39 -15.96 12.23
C GLU A 181 -10.94 -16.36 11.87
N VAL A 182 -10.60 -16.32 10.59
CA VAL A 182 -9.26 -16.66 10.09
C VAL A 182 -8.23 -15.57 10.42
N ALA A 183 -8.62 -14.30 10.34
CA ALA A 183 -7.78 -13.16 10.70
C ALA A 183 -7.33 -13.23 12.17
N HIS A 184 -8.20 -13.73 13.05
CA HIS A 184 -8.00 -13.71 14.50
C HIS A 184 -8.20 -15.10 15.13
N PRO A 185 -7.33 -16.09 14.82
CA PRO A 185 -7.56 -17.50 15.17
C PRO A 185 -7.49 -17.83 16.67
N LYS A 186 -7.14 -16.85 17.51
CA LYS A 186 -7.09 -16.99 18.99
C LYS A 186 -8.11 -16.11 19.72
N ALA A 187 -8.82 -15.27 18.99
CA ALA A 187 -9.96 -14.55 19.53
C ALA A 187 -11.10 -15.57 19.70
N GLY A 188 -11.79 -15.52 20.85
CA GLY A 188 -13.01 -16.30 21.01
C GLY A 188 -14.08 -15.85 20.00
N PRO A 189 -15.12 -16.67 19.73
CA PRO A 189 -16.16 -16.33 18.74
C PRO A 189 -16.93 -15.02 19.05
N ASP A 190 -16.88 -14.55 20.30
CA ASP A 190 -17.54 -13.32 20.76
C ASP A 190 -16.56 -12.14 20.98
N ALA A 191 -15.27 -12.30 20.64
CA ALA A 191 -14.30 -11.22 20.79
C ALA A 191 -14.44 -10.20 19.66
N GLU A 192 -14.36 -8.91 20.00
CA GLU A 192 -14.45 -7.78 19.06
C GLU A 192 -13.43 -7.90 17.92
N ASP A 193 -12.26 -8.49 18.21
CA ASP A 193 -11.21 -8.75 17.22
C ASP A 193 -11.62 -9.80 16.17
N ALA A 194 -12.49 -10.77 16.48
CA ALA A 194 -12.98 -11.78 15.51
C ALA A 194 -14.24 -11.33 14.76
N ALA A 195 -14.59 -10.03 14.79
CA ALA A 195 -15.76 -9.52 14.11
C ALA A 195 -15.73 -9.86 12.60
N PRO A 196 -16.91 -10.13 11.99
CA PRO A 196 -16.99 -10.29 10.54
C PRO A 196 -16.44 -9.07 9.79
N ALA A 197 -15.82 -9.30 8.64
CA ALA A 197 -15.48 -8.24 7.71
C ALA A 197 -16.75 -7.41 7.38
N ARG A 198 -16.64 -6.08 7.32
CA ARG A 198 -17.76 -5.23 6.91
C ARG A 198 -18.00 -5.39 5.39
N PRO A 199 -19.22 -5.07 4.90
CA PRO A 199 -19.48 -5.11 3.47
C PRO A 199 -18.47 -4.29 2.66
N GLY A 200 -17.83 -4.94 1.70
CA GLY A 200 -16.80 -4.33 0.85
C GLY A 200 -15.38 -4.37 1.42
N GLU A 201 -15.20 -4.81 2.66
CA GLU A 201 -13.89 -5.10 3.22
C GLU A 201 -13.33 -6.43 2.68
N SER A 202 -12.01 -6.49 2.66
CA SER A 202 -11.24 -7.62 2.17
C SER A 202 -10.25 -8.09 3.24
N VAL A 203 -9.45 -9.11 2.91
CA VAL A 203 -8.36 -9.60 3.76
C VAL A 203 -7.36 -8.50 4.17
N TRP A 204 -7.32 -7.38 3.43
CA TRP A 204 -6.45 -6.22 3.69
C TRP A 204 -7.04 -5.23 4.69
N ASP A 205 -8.32 -5.38 5.04
CA ASP A 205 -9.04 -4.46 5.93
C ASP A 205 -9.33 -5.08 7.30
N VAL A 206 -9.28 -6.42 7.41
CA VAL A 206 -9.54 -7.17 8.65
C VAL A 206 -8.29 -7.45 9.47
N THR A 207 -7.10 -7.27 8.90
CA THR A 207 -5.85 -7.36 9.63
C THR A 207 -4.95 -6.17 9.39
N THR A 208 -4.11 -5.91 10.39
CA THR A 208 -3.14 -4.83 10.39
C THR A 208 -1.74 -5.44 10.43
N ASN A 209 -0.83 -4.98 9.58
CA ASN A 209 0.56 -5.45 9.49
C ASN A 209 1.54 -4.26 9.37
N GLU A 210 1.31 -3.21 10.15
CA GLU A 210 2.02 -1.93 10.02
C GLU A 210 3.52 -2.07 10.29
N GLN A 211 3.93 -2.85 11.28
CA GLN A 211 5.35 -3.05 11.56
C GLN A 211 6.02 -3.81 10.42
N THR A 212 5.34 -4.81 9.87
CA THR A 212 5.81 -5.52 8.68
C THR A 212 5.99 -4.55 7.51
N ASP A 213 4.96 -3.76 7.17
CA ASP A 213 5.00 -2.86 6.02
C ASP A 213 6.03 -1.74 6.16
N LEU A 214 6.16 -1.14 7.36
CA LEU A 214 7.18 -0.12 7.63
C LEU A 214 8.60 -0.66 7.50
N ARG A 215 8.84 -1.89 8.00
CA ARG A 215 10.15 -2.55 7.90
C ARG A 215 10.46 -2.91 6.46
N GLU A 216 9.53 -3.56 5.77
CA GLU A 216 9.72 -3.96 4.38
C GLU A 216 9.95 -2.75 3.47
N GLY A 217 9.23 -1.64 3.71
CA GLY A 217 9.48 -0.37 3.04
C GLY A 217 10.92 0.12 3.21
N ALA A 218 11.46 0.09 4.43
CA ALA A 218 12.85 0.47 4.68
C ALA A 218 13.86 -0.47 3.97
N GLU A 219 13.57 -1.77 3.87
CA GLU A 219 14.36 -2.75 3.11
C GLU A 219 14.33 -2.48 1.61
N GLU A 220 13.19 -2.07 1.06
CA GLU A 220 13.10 -1.60 -0.32
C GLU A 220 13.92 -0.32 -0.50
N MET A 221 13.78 0.66 0.39
CA MET A 221 14.57 1.90 0.30
C MET A 221 16.08 1.62 0.33
N ARG A 222 16.54 0.59 1.06
CA ARG A 222 17.94 0.14 1.03
C ARG A 222 18.34 -0.33 -0.37
N LEU A 223 17.51 -1.10 -1.07
CA LEU A 223 17.79 -1.51 -2.46
C LEU A 223 18.01 -0.31 -3.38
N LEU A 224 17.17 0.73 -3.26
CA LEU A 224 17.37 1.95 -4.01
C LEU A 224 18.68 2.64 -3.63
N LEU A 225 18.97 2.80 -2.34
CA LEU A 225 20.19 3.47 -1.90
C LEU A 225 21.44 2.71 -2.37
N GLY A 226 21.42 1.38 -2.33
CA GLY A 226 22.47 0.54 -2.90
C GLY A 226 22.58 0.61 -4.43
N TYR A 227 21.49 0.94 -5.13
CA TYR A 227 21.50 1.23 -6.57
C TYR A 227 22.11 2.61 -6.87
N LEU A 228 21.68 3.64 -6.13
CA LEU A 228 22.11 5.03 -6.33
C LEU A 228 23.56 5.28 -5.89
N HIS A 229 24.02 4.57 -4.86
CA HIS A 229 25.32 4.73 -4.22
C HIS A 229 26.07 3.37 -4.16
N PRO A 230 26.59 2.87 -5.30
CA PRO A 230 27.24 1.56 -5.38
C PRO A 230 28.40 1.36 -4.39
N ASP A 231 29.16 2.43 -4.11
CA ASP A 231 30.32 2.40 -3.20
C ASP A 231 29.92 2.13 -1.74
N GLU A 232 28.67 2.41 -1.39
CA GLU A 232 28.12 2.23 -0.03
C GLU A 232 27.21 0.99 0.09
N ARG A 233 26.93 0.32 -1.03
CA ARG A 233 25.90 -0.71 -1.17
C ARG A 233 25.99 -1.82 -0.13
N GLU A 234 27.13 -2.49 -0.05
CA GLU A 234 27.30 -3.66 0.81
C GLU A 234 27.66 -3.26 2.25
N THR A 235 28.47 -2.22 2.39
CA THR A 235 29.04 -1.81 3.68
C THR A 235 28.01 -1.08 4.55
N LYS A 236 27.23 -0.17 3.96
CA LYS A 236 26.32 0.72 4.68
C LYS A 236 24.87 0.30 4.50
N TRP A 237 24.43 0.09 3.26
CA TRP A 237 23.03 -0.24 2.96
C TRP A 237 22.71 -1.73 3.15
N LYS A 238 23.74 -2.56 3.37
CA LYS A 238 23.63 -4.02 3.58
C LYS A 238 22.81 -4.67 2.46
N VAL A 239 23.09 -4.26 1.23
CA VAL A 239 22.47 -4.79 0.01
C VAL A 239 23.45 -5.71 -0.69
N THR A 240 23.02 -6.92 -1.01
CA THR A 240 23.83 -7.88 -1.77
C THR A 240 23.72 -7.60 -3.26
N ALA A 241 24.85 -7.63 -3.99
CA ALA A 241 24.86 -7.56 -5.44
C ALA A 241 25.25 -8.92 -6.05
N ALA A 242 24.45 -9.41 -6.97
CA ALA A 242 24.77 -10.56 -7.80
C ALA A 242 24.91 -10.11 -9.25
N VAL A 243 26.04 -10.42 -9.87
CA VAL A 243 26.30 -10.11 -11.28
C VAL A 243 26.13 -11.39 -12.09
N ARG A 244 25.19 -11.39 -13.04
CA ARG A 244 25.02 -12.47 -14.02
C ARG A 244 25.51 -12.00 -15.38
N VAL A 245 26.35 -12.80 -16.00
CA VAL A 245 26.75 -12.63 -17.41
C VAL A 245 25.82 -13.52 -18.23
N ASN A 246 25.00 -12.90 -19.07
CA ASN A 246 24.18 -13.62 -20.04
C ASN A 246 24.96 -13.65 -21.35
N ASP A 247 25.43 -14.85 -21.70
CA ASP A 247 26.04 -15.11 -23.01
C ASP A 247 25.01 -14.90 -24.11
N ALA A 248 25.47 -14.42 -25.27
CA ALA A 248 24.61 -14.27 -26.43
C ALA A 248 23.96 -15.63 -26.79
N PRO A 249 22.69 -15.64 -27.26
CA PRO A 249 22.11 -16.85 -27.82
C PRO A 249 23.06 -17.44 -28.87
N ARG A 250 23.26 -18.76 -28.88
CA ARG A 250 24.29 -19.47 -29.68
C ARG A 250 24.34 -19.11 -31.18
N ASN A 251 23.35 -18.41 -31.72
CA ASN A 251 23.21 -18.05 -33.13
C ASN A 251 23.12 -16.53 -33.40
N ALA A 252 23.36 -15.66 -32.41
CA ALA A 252 23.31 -14.21 -32.55
C ALA A 252 24.73 -13.61 -32.56
N TYR A 253 25.42 -13.72 -33.70
CA TYR A 253 26.69 -13.03 -33.93
C TYR A 253 26.47 -11.75 -34.76
N PRO A 254 27.04 -10.59 -34.39
CA PRO A 254 27.80 -10.29 -33.17
C PRO A 254 26.92 -9.52 -32.16
N ALA A 255 26.41 -10.19 -31.12
CA ALA A 255 25.86 -9.50 -29.95
C ALA A 255 26.85 -9.60 -28.78
N PRO A 256 27.26 -8.48 -28.15
CA PRO A 256 28.12 -8.52 -26.97
C PRO A 256 27.41 -9.21 -25.81
N ALA A 257 28.17 -9.88 -24.93
CA ALA A 257 27.66 -10.44 -23.69
C ALA A 257 26.99 -9.33 -22.86
N THR A 258 25.82 -9.62 -22.31
CA THR A 258 25.08 -8.67 -21.49
C THR A 258 25.23 -9.02 -20.02
N THR A 259 25.73 -8.08 -19.24
CA THR A 259 25.81 -8.23 -17.78
C THR A 259 24.53 -7.67 -17.17
N THR A 260 23.90 -8.45 -16.29
CA THR A 260 22.76 -8.02 -15.48
C THR A 260 23.17 -8.02 -14.03
N THR A 261 23.03 -6.87 -13.35
CA THR A 261 23.21 -6.79 -11.90
C THR A 261 21.85 -6.89 -11.22
N THR A 262 21.77 -7.78 -10.23
CA THR A 262 20.62 -7.98 -9.38
C THR A 262 21.00 -7.56 -7.97
N LEU A 263 20.20 -6.71 -7.34
CA LEU A 263 20.42 -6.32 -5.95
C LEU A 263 19.38 -6.99 -5.07
N SER A 264 19.75 -7.44 -3.87
CA SER A 264 18.81 -8.07 -2.95
C SER A 264 19.05 -7.69 -1.50
N VAL A 265 17.97 -7.75 -0.72
CA VAL A 265 17.95 -7.63 0.74
C VAL A 265 17.18 -8.84 1.27
N ALA A 266 17.74 -9.51 2.29
CA ALA A 266 17.01 -10.53 3.04
C ALA A 266 16.02 -9.85 3.98
N ARG A 267 14.79 -10.38 4.06
CA ARG A 267 13.78 -9.86 4.98
C ARG A 267 14.25 -10.08 6.42
N GLU A 268 14.26 -9.02 7.23
CA GLU A 268 14.75 -9.08 8.61
C GLU A 268 13.72 -9.72 9.55
N GLN A 269 12.45 -9.72 9.18
CA GLN A 269 11.38 -10.28 10.00
C GLN A 269 11.28 -11.81 9.86
N PRO A 270 11.37 -12.55 10.97
CA PRO A 270 11.09 -13.99 10.97
C PRO A 270 9.65 -14.26 10.53
N GLY A 271 9.46 -15.21 9.61
CA GLY A 271 8.13 -15.59 9.13
C GLY A 271 7.48 -14.58 8.18
N SER A 272 8.28 -13.69 7.58
CA SER A 272 7.89 -12.89 6.42
C SER A 272 7.34 -13.77 5.30
N ASP A 273 6.36 -13.24 4.55
CA ASP A 273 5.70 -13.98 3.47
C ASP A 273 6.66 -14.27 2.30
N SER A 274 7.66 -13.42 2.10
CA SER A 274 8.84 -13.65 1.26
C SER A 274 10.11 -13.68 2.11
N PRO A 275 11.16 -14.45 1.74
CA PRO A 275 12.43 -14.44 2.46
C PRO A 275 13.36 -13.31 1.99
N THR A 276 13.15 -12.78 0.78
CA THR A 276 14.02 -11.77 0.16
C THR A 276 13.22 -10.82 -0.74
N VAL A 277 13.71 -9.58 -0.83
CA VAL A 277 13.29 -8.59 -1.82
C VAL A 277 14.43 -8.27 -2.78
N THR A 278 14.11 -8.14 -4.06
CA THR A 278 15.11 -8.04 -5.13
C THR A 278 14.84 -6.85 -6.06
N LEU A 279 15.84 -6.00 -6.31
CA LEU A 279 15.80 -4.99 -7.36
C LEU A 279 16.15 -5.63 -8.72
N ALA A 280 15.25 -5.49 -9.69
CA ALA A 280 15.48 -5.86 -11.08
C ALA A 280 15.69 -4.63 -11.96
N GLU A 281 16.82 -4.57 -12.68
CA GLU A 281 17.09 -3.54 -13.68
C GLU A 281 16.18 -3.76 -14.90
N SER A 282 15.23 -2.84 -15.11
CA SER A 282 14.32 -2.93 -16.25
C SER A 282 15.01 -2.47 -17.54
N GLY A 283 15.51 -3.44 -18.32
CA GLY A 283 15.38 -3.35 -19.77
C GLY A 283 13.92 -3.55 -20.13
N VAL A 284 13.15 -2.46 -20.26
CA VAL A 284 11.80 -2.44 -20.85
C VAL A 284 10.77 -3.36 -20.15
N LEU A 285 10.10 -2.81 -19.13
CA LEU A 285 8.91 -3.40 -18.49
C LEU A 285 7.64 -3.34 -19.36
N LEU A 286 7.77 -3.12 -20.68
CA LEU A 286 6.65 -3.06 -21.62
C LEU A 286 6.71 -4.24 -22.59
N ALA A 287 5.83 -5.21 -22.34
CA ALA A 287 5.39 -6.32 -23.19
C ALA A 287 6.30 -7.55 -23.39
N SER A 288 7.63 -7.46 -23.53
CA SER A 288 8.43 -8.61 -24.00
C SER A 288 9.35 -9.29 -22.97
N VAL A 289 9.75 -8.61 -21.89
CA VAL A 289 10.64 -9.18 -20.85
C VAL A 289 9.84 -9.77 -19.68
N TRP A 290 8.55 -9.44 -19.58
CA TRP A 290 7.61 -10.07 -18.66
C TRP A 290 7.62 -11.61 -18.80
N SER A 291 7.70 -12.16 -20.01
CA SER A 291 7.64 -13.62 -20.17
C SER A 291 8.84 -14.38 -19.61
N THR A 292 10.00 -13.75 -19.40
CA THR A 292 11.23 -14.45 -18.96
C THR A 292 11.48 -14.26 -17.46
N VAL A 293 11.12 -13.10 -16.91
CA VAL A 293 11.11 -12.86 -15.46
C VAL A 293 9.92 -13.58 -14.82
N CYS A 294 8.73 -13.59 -15.46
CA CYS A 294 7.54 -14.28 -14.95
C CYS A 294 7.55 -15.80 -15.18
N ARG A 295 8.29 -16.35 -16.17
CA ARG A 295 8.34 -17.81 -16.39
C ARG A 295 8.99 -18.61 -15.24
N ASN A 296 9.77 -17.94 -14.40
CA ASN A 296 10.40 -18.53 -13.22
C ASN A 296 9.97 -17.82 -11.92
N TYR A 297 8.92 -17.00 -11.95
CA TYR A 297 8.45 -16.26 -10.78
C TYR A 297 7.65 -17.19 -9.86
N SER A 298 8.20 -17.42 -8.68
CA SER A 298 7.46 -18.01 -7.56
C SER A 298 6.81 -16.87 -6.77
N PRO A 299 5.54 -16.99 -6.32
CA PRO A 299 4.87 -16.07 -5.38
C PRO A 299 5.62 -15.81 -4.06
N SER A 300 6.81 -16.39 -3.88
CA SER A 300 7.67 -16.30 -2.72
C SER A 300 8.81 -15.27 -2.86
N HIS A 301 8.86 -14.44 -3.91
CA HIS A 301 9.96 -13.46 -4.09
C HIS A 301 9.40 -12.07 -4.35
N ASP A 302 9.67 -11.13 -3.44
CA ASP A 302 9.30 -9.73 -3.67
C ASP A 302 10.30 -9.09 -4.63
N ILE A 303 9.79 -8.33 -5.60
CA ILE A 303 10.61 -7.68 -6.62
C ILE A 303 10.29 -6.19 -6.66
N VAL A 304 11.34 -5.37 -6.76
CA VAL A 304 11.27 -3.93 -6.99
C VAL A 304 11.89 -3.52 -8.31
N ALA A 305 11.22 -2.65 -9.06
CA ALA A 305 11.74 -2.12 -10.32
C ALA A 305 12.83 -1.06 -10.10
N ALA A 306 13.93 -1.13 -10.85
CA ALA A 306 14.95 -0.08 -10.84
C ALA A 306 14.38 1.30 -11.25
N PRO A 307 14.89 2.41 -10.69
CA PRO A 307 14.40 3.74 -11.03
C PRO A 307 14.68 4.10 -12.49
N ALA A 308 13.78 4.87 -13.10
CA ALA A 308 13.98 5.35 -14.47
C ALA A 308 15.21 6.26 -14.56
N ARG A 309 16.01 6.10 -15.62
CA ARG A 309 17.25 6.87 -15.84
C ARG A 309 17.06 8.38 -15.73
N GLY A 310 15.92 8.91 -16.19
CA GLY A 310 15.62 10.34 -16.17
C GLY A 310 15.44 10.95 -14.78
N VAL A 311 15.13 10.14 -13.76
CA VAL A 311 14.94 10.63 -12.38
C VAL A 311 16.12 10.35 -11.47
N VAL A 312 17.06 9.48 -11.87
CA VAL A 312 18.21 9.05 -11.04
C VAL A 312 18.98 10.24 -10.45
N HIS A 313 19.18 11.32 -11.21
CA HIS A 313 19.89 12.50 -10.69
C HIS A 313 19.14 13.16 -9.52
N PHE A 314 17.82 13.32 -9.65
CA PHE A 314 16.97 13.82 -8.56
C PHE A 314 17.03 12.87 -7.36
N LEU A 315 16.97 11.55 -7.60
CA LEU A 315 17.00 10.57 -6.51
C LEU A 315 18.32 10.62 -5.77
N LYS A 316 19.46 10.64 -6.47
CA LYS A 316 20.78 10.76 -5.84
C LYS A 316 20.91 12.00 -4.98
N LYS A 317 20.30 13.12 -5.40
CA LYS A 317 20.35 14.39 -4.67
C LYS A 317 19.53 14.37 -3.38
N HIS A 318 18.41 13.64 -3.35
CA HIS A 318 17.42 13.71 -2.27
C HIS A 318 17.29 12.42 -1.45
N ALA A 319 17.78 11.28 -1.94
CA ALA A 319 17.87 10.01 -1.24
C ALA A 319 19.36 9.66 -1.00
N SER A 320 19.96 10.32 -0.01
CA SER A 320 21.33 10.08 0.43
C SER A 320 21.48 10.38 1.92
N THR A 321 22.63 10.01 2.50
CA THR A 321 22.92 10.36 3.90
C THR A 321 23.12 11.86 4.08
N GLU A 322 23.67 12.56 3.10
CA GLU A 322 23.79 14.02 3.14
C GLU A 322 22.43 14.69 3.13
N ALA A 323 21.48 14.16 2.35
CA ALA A 323 20.10 14.66 2.34
C ALA A 323 19.42 14.39 3.69
N ALA A 324 19.55 13.16 4.22
CA ALA A 324 19.02 12.79 5.53
C ALA A 324 19.56 13.67 6.66
N ASN A 325 20.88 13.94 6.68
CA ASN A 325 21.53 14.77 7.70
C ASN A 325 21.14 16.25 7.63
N ARG A 326 20.57 16.71 6.51
CA ARG A 326 20.08 18.09 6.33
C ARG A 326 18.62 18.25 6.70
N LEU A 327 17.91 17.16 7.02
CA LEU A 327 16.53 17.25 7.46
C LEU A 327 16.41 18.08 8.71
N GLN A 328 15.48 19.03 8.67
CA GLN A 328 15.17 19.83 9.83
C GLN A 328 14.35 19.00 10.81
N LYS A 329 14.58 19.20 12.12
CA LYS A 329 13.87 18.46 13.18
C LYS A 329 12.34 18.53 13.02
N ALA A 330 11.79 19.68 12.60
CA ALA A 330 10.36 19.84 12.38
C ALA A 330 9.81 18.91 11.29
N VAL A 331 10.58 18.66 10.23
CA VAL A 331 10.23 17.70 9.17
C VAL A 331 10.23 16.28 9.72
N VAL A 332 11.27 15.92 10.47
CA VAL A 332 11.38 14.59 11.10
C VAL A 332 10.21 14.35 12.06
N THR A 333 9.90 15.29 12.94
CA THR A 333 8.75 15.20 13.85
C THR A 333 7.43 15.06 13.10
N LEU A 334 7.19 15.85 12.06
CA LEU A 334 5.96 15.72 11.27
C LEU A 334 5.86 14.30 10.65
N LEU A 335 6.93 13.86 9.98
CA LEU A 335 6.94 12.59 9.26
C LEU A 335 6.91 11.37 10.19
N ASP A 336 7.61 11.43 11.32
CA ASP A 336 7.63 10.35 12.30
C ASP A 336 6.31 10.23 13.06
N ASP A 337 5.66 11.33 13.45
CA ASP A 337 4.58 11.31 14.46
C ASP A 337 3.17 11.61 13.92
N TYR A 338 3.06 12.08 12.67
CA TYR A 338 1.78 12.54 12.10
C TYR A 338 1.51 12.01 10.69
N VAL A 339 2.51 11.43 10.04
CA VAL A 339 2.40 10.86 8.69
C VAL A 339 2.39 9.34 8.82
N HIS A 340 1.26 8.85 9.34
CA HIS A 340 1.02 7.44 9.62
C HIS A 340 -0.04 6.88 8.67
N ASP A 341 0.44 6.35 7.57
CA ASP A 341 -0.28 5.32 6.83
C ASP A 341 0.82 4.31 6.51
N SER A 342 0.68 3.04 6.90
CA SER A 342 1.58 1.99 6.40
C SER A 342 1.60 2.00 4.87
N ARG A 343 0.52 2.50 4.25
CA ARG A 343 0.39 2.76 2.82
C ARG A 343 1.01 4.09 2.35
N ILE A 344 1.63 4.92 3.18
CA ILE A 344 2.58 5.95 2.68
C ILE A 344 3.80 5.29 2.01
N TRP A 345 4.03 4.01 2.29
CA TRP A 345 4.93 3.12 1.54
C TRP A 345 4.23 2.33 0.41
N PHE A 346 2.94 2.60 0.14
CA PHE A 346 2.02 1.96 -0.82
C PHE A 346 2.52 0.62 -1.36
N ARG A 347 2.32 -0.43 -0.58
CA ARG A 347 2.50 -1.80 -1.05
C ARG A 347 1.38 -2.13 -2.03
N VAL A 348 1.71 -2.34 -3.30
CA VAL A 348 0.84 -3.10 -4.19
C VAL A 348 1.17 -4.57 -3.96
N PRO A 349 0.21 -5.43 -3.58
CA PRO A 349 0.48 -6.86 -3.39
C PRO A 349 1.14 -7.45 -4.64
N TRP A 350 2.13 -8.33 -4.45
CA TRP A 350 2.78 -9.13 -5.52
C TRP A 350 3.69 -8.36 -6.49
N PHE A 351 3.65 -7.03 -6.49
CA PHE A 351 4.50 -6.17 -7.30
C PHE A 351 4.83 -4.93 -6.49
N HIS A 352 6.03 -4.89 -5.95
CA HIS A 352 6.49 -3.77 -5.16
C HIS A 352 7.16 -2.81 -6.14
N GLU A 353 6.58 -1.64 -6.38
CA GLU A 353 7.39 -0.54 -6.89
C GLU A 353 8.10 0.09 -5.68
N TYR A 354 9.15 0.89 -5.88
CA TYR A 354 9.61 1.78 -4.83
C TYR A 354 8.53 2.82 -4.55
N VAL A 355 7.37 2.45 -4.05
CA VAL A 355 6.26 3.38 -3.88
C VAL A 355 6.49 4.12 -2.56
N PRO A 356 6.60 5.45 -2.65
CA PRO A 356 5.85 6.30 -1.73
C PRO A 356 5.22 7.42 -2.57
N GLY A 357 4.24 7.10 -3.43
CA GLY A 357 4.16 7.87 -4.67
C GLY A 357 5.47 7.75 -5.46
N GLY A 358 5.81 6.51 -5.84
CA GLY A 358 7.09 6.08 -6.41
C GLY A 358 7.71 7.05 -7.40
N TYR A 359 8.72 7.79 -6.96
CA TYR A 359 9.69 8.59 -7.74
C TYR A 359 9.20 9.46 -8.91
N GLY A 360 7.89 9.63 -9.04
CA GLY A 360 7.29 10.18 -10.23
C GLY A 360 5.77 10.13 -10.13
N TRP A 361 5.19 11.18 -9.56
CA TRP A 361 3.76 11.44 -9.74
C TRP A 361 3.32 11.56 -11.21
N PRO A 362 4.20 11.72 -12.23
CA PRO A 362 3.72 11.43 -13.55
C PRO A 362 3.95 9.95 -13.88
N ARG A 363 2.84 9.26 -14.18
CA ARG A 363 2.79 8.04 -15.01
C ARG A 363 3.48 8.21 -16.39
N VAL A 364 3.97 9.43 -16.66
CA VAL A 364 4.52 9.93 -17.90
C VAL A 364 5.59 11.01 -17.62
N ILE A 365 6.86 10.65 -17.55
CA ILE A 365 7.96 11.63 -17.44
C ILE A 365 8.20 12.26 -18.82
N PHE A 366 8.38 13.58 -18.88
CA PHE A 366 8.82 14.26 -20.11
C PHE A 366 10.30 14.63 -20.01
N GLU A 367 11.17 13.86 -20.65
CA GLU A 367 12.59 14.18 -20.77
C GLU A 367 12.79 15.30 -21.81
N GLY A 368 13.45 16.39 -21.42
CA GLY A 368 13.72 17.54 -22.29
C GLY A 368 12.47 18.24 -22.84
N GLY A 369 11.30 18.08 -22.18
CA GLY A 369 10.02 18.68 -22.59
C GLY A 369 9.39 18.09 -23.86
N LYS A 370 10.03 17.12 -24.53
CA LYS A 370 9.57 16.57 -25.81
C LYS A 370 9.43 15.06 -25.81
N LYS A 371 10.20 14.35 -24.98
CA LYS A 371 10.23 12.89 -24.98
C LYS A 371 9.38 12.34 -23.85
N ARG A 372 8.22 11.83 -24.23
CA ARG A 372 7.30 11.11 -23.34
C ARG A 372 7.92 9.76 -22.94
N ILE A 373 8.13 9.54 -21.65
CA ILE A 373 8.57 8.28 -21.05
C ILE A 373 7.43 7.81 -20.16
N ALA A 374 6.73 6.75 -20.56
CA ALA A 374 5.78 6.11 -19.65
C ALA A 374 6.55 5.52 -18.46
N TYR A 375 6.22 5.99 -17.25
CA TYR A 375 6.70 5.46 -15.98
C TYR A 375 5.47 4.85 -15.31
N LEU A 376 5.57 3.60 -14.87
CA LEU A 376 4.48 2.63 -15.01
C LEU A 376 3.16 2.92 -14.27
N GLY A 377 2.14 2.23 -14.79
CA GLY A 377 0.75 2.13 -14.40
C GLY A 377 0.06 1.61 -15.65
N MET A 378 -0.54 0.42 -15.59
CA MET A 378 -1.12 -0.33 -16.72
C MET A 378 -1.66 0.55 -17.85
N ALA A 379 -1.23 0.27 -19.08
CA ALA A 379 -1.93 0.69 -20.29
C ALA A 379 -2.74 -0.49 -20.82
#